data_AF-A0A174A0N0-F1
#
_entry.id   AF-A0A174A0N0-F1
#
_cell.length_a   1.000
_cell.length_b   1.000
_cell.length_c   1.000
_cell.angle_alpha   90.00
_cell.angle_beta   90.00
_cell.angle_gamma   90.00
#
_symmetry.space_group_name_H-M   'P 1'
#
loop_
_entity.id
_entity.type
_entity.pdbx_description
1 polymer ?
#
loop_
_entity_poly.entity_id
_entity_poly.type
_entity_poly.pdbx_seq_one_letter_code
_entity_poly.pdbx_strand_id
1 'polypeptide(L)'
;MTEKHFMDGIGKWKDEIIAAGLLMAFAFFINRGIEIKGLYMDDLYLWSCYGEQTFGQFIFPMGSTRFRFLYYLAAWLELAVIGNHIGWFVPLNIILNGCIAYSVYRFGKRLSRSYLMGLGCGFLYLLSRMSYYQISQVYGLMESLALWAALGILYCLLRYVDEKGDGKKYLIRSCVLYFAVCFIHERYLALLPLIYLAILYKKGKKKAFWFLPAGVFAVVMAIRVLTTGGVAPAGTGGTNVAETFSVMTSIRYAIDQVLYIFGINAGPGHLSGASWTESPSWIHVQIIAADLVLLVLVILAVIRLIRDKEGRLKYLRDISLFLVFIALCIGASSVTIRVETRWIYVSMTAAYLLAAYLYGMITAKPEHGKVVDIKREARKAADKKAGRQSAVLCGGLFLLYIIIMFPVENYYRGQYPNLYFWADQQRYNSLAEETYGKYGDDIFGRKIYIIGNSYQMSDFTARTFFKEFDRDRKAEGTEVHFIDSIHDIGLITNNMLVLKEDPAHNAFQDVTDFVRNLKCEAVYGYYRDGWMDESAEVRIMTGTSGVIKLEIYYPGELTGSEISKISLNGEPVKDLVINQNTMKLEIEAEPNQIACLRFDNNFYLKDAGEQRGEKRFSMIVNFAAD
;
A
#
# COMPACT_ATOMS: atom_id res chain seq x y z
N MET A 1 35.63 -15.76 -32.66
CA MET A 1 35.05 -15.36 -31.37
C MET A 1 35.50 -16.41 -30.37
N THR A 2 36.50 -16.13 -29.51
CA THR A 2 37.19 -17.13 -28.70
C THR A 2 36.35 -17.58 -27.50
N GLU A 3 36.44 -18.86 -27.14
CA GLU A 3 35.72 -19.56 -26.05
C GLU A 3 35.76 -18.82 -24.70
N LYS A 4 36.87 -18.12 -24.44
CA LYS A 4 37.07 -17.24 -23.27
C LYS A 4 36.10 -16.05 -23.21
N HIS A 5 35.76 -15.48 -24.37
CA HIS A 5 34.81 -14.36 -24.49
C HIS A 5 33.35 -14.82 -24.27
N PHE A 6 33.07 -16.09 -24.58
CA PHE A 6 31.77 -16.73 -24.35
C PHE A 6 31.60 -17.11 -22.86
N MET A 7 32.63 -17.69 -22.23
CA MET A 7 32.64 -18.00 -20.79
C MET A 7 32.58 -16.74 -19.91
N ASP A 8 33.29 -15.66 -20.28
CA ASP A 8 33.18 -14.35 -19.61
C ASP A 8 31.79 -13.71 -19.78
N GLY A 9 31.09 -14.02 -20.87
CA GLY A 9 29.70 -13.62 -21.11
C GLY A 9 28.71 -14.38 -20.24
N ILE A 10 28.88 -15.70 -20.11
CA ILE A 10 28.06 -16.58 -19.27
C ILE A 10 28.23 -16.24 -17.79
N GLY A 11 29.46 -16.03 -17.31
CA GLY A 11 29.73 -15.66 -15.92
C GLY A 11 29.05 -14.34 -15.53
N LYS A 12 29.10 -13.34 -16.42
CA LYS A 12 28.42 -12.06 -16.21
C LYS A 12 26.90 -12.20 -16.17
N TRP A 13 26.31 -13.11 -16.94
CA TRP A 13 24.85 -13.31 -16.92
C TRP A 13 24.40 -14.00 -15.64
N LYS A 14 25.19 -14.96 -15.14
CA LYS A 14 24.96 -15.63 -13.85
C LYS A 14 24.94 -14.64 -12.69
N ASP A 15 25.92 -13.75 -12.59
CA ASP A 15 25.99 -12.75 -11.50
C ASP A 15 24.78 -11.81 -11.48
N GLU A 16 24.26 -11.45 -12.66
CA GLU A 16 23.10 -10.58 -12.81
C GLU A 16 21.79 -11.28 -12.41
N ILE A 17 21.64 -12.57 -12.77
CA ILE A 17 20.51 -13.39 -12.32
C ILE A 17 20.55 -13.59 -10.81
N ILE A 18 21.73 -13.89 -10.24
CA ILE A 18 21.89 -14.04 -8.80
C ILE A 18 21.53 -12.74 -8.08
N ALA A 19 21.99 -11.59 -8.59
CA ALA A 19 21.62 -10.29 -8.02
C ALA A 19 20.10 -10.06 -8.05
N ALA A 20 19.46 -10.32 -9.19
CA ALA A 20 18.02 -10.17 -9.34
C ALA A 20 17.25 -11.11 -8.38
N GLY A 21 17.66 -12.39 -8.29
CA GLY A 21 17.07 -13.37 -7.39
C GLY A 21 17.21 -13.00 -5.91
N LEU A 22 18.40 -12.55 -5.49
CA LEU A 22 18.66 -12.11 -4.11
C LEU A 22 17.83 -10.87 -3.75
N LEU A 23 17.77 -9.87 -4.64
CA LEU A 23 16.98 -8.66 -4.42
C LEU A 23 15.48 -8.98 -4.37
N MET A 24 14.98 -9.86 -5.24
CA MET A 24 13.59 -10.28 -5.23
C MET A 24 13.23 -11.06 -3.96
N ALA A 25 14.06 -12.04 -3.58
CA ALA A 25 13.86 -12.81 -2.35
C ALA A 25 13.86 -11.89 -1.11
N PHE A 26 14.77 -10.92 -1.06
CA PHE A 26 14.81 -9.95 0.02
C PHE A 26 13.61 -9.00 0.02
N ALA A 27 13.12 -8.59 -1.15
CA ALA A 27 11.92 -7.75 -1.28
C ALA A 27 10.69 -8.44 -0.68
N PHE A 28 10.49 -9.74 -0.93
CA PHE A 28 9.42 -10.51 -0.29
C PHE A 28 9.67 -10.71 1.20
N PHE A 29 10.90 -11.06 1.60
CA PHE A 29 11.24 -11.29 3.00
C PHE A 29 10.99 -10.06 3.89
N ILE A 30 11.44 -8.88 3.45
CA ILE A 30 11.39 -7.66 4.27
C ILE A 30 9.98 -7.05 4.36
N ASN A 31 9.08 -7.39 3.42
CA ASN A 31 7.70 -6.92 3.37
C ASN A 31 6.69 -8.00 3.79
N ARG A 32 7.15 -9.12 4.38
CA ARG A 32 6.27 -10.16 4.93
C ARG A 32 5.30 -9.56 5.96
N GLY A 33 4.03 -9.94 5.88
CA GLY A 33 2.98 -9.46 6.78
C GLY A 33 2.33 -8.13 6.38
N ILE A 34 2.74 -7.51 5.26
CA ILE A 34 1.98 -6.41 4.65
C ILE A 34 0.99 -7.02 3.66
N GLU A 35 -0.30 -6.74 3.85
CA GLU A 35 -1.38 -7.25 3.01
C GLU A 35 -2.48 -6.20 2.84
N ILE A 36 -3.15 -6.23 1.69
CA ILE A 36 -4.39 -5.49 1.43
C ILE A 36 -5.45 -6.54 1.16
N LYS A 37 -6.48 -6.58 2.01
CA LYS A 37 -7.61 -7.52 1.88
C LYS A 37 -8.90 -6.81 1.47
N GLY A 38 -9.04 -5.52 1.80
CA GLY A 38 -10.06 -4.65 1.25
C GLY A 38 -9.49 -3.28 0.90
N LEU A 39 -10.00 -2.62 -0.14
CA LEU A 39 -9.53 -1.30 -0.52
C LEU A 39 -10.17 -0.22 0.34
N TYR A 40 -9.44 0.87 0.54
CA TYR A 40 -9.87 2.00 1.37
C TYR A 40 -9.50 3.35 0.74
N MET A 41 -10.27 4.39 1.06
CA MET A 41 -10.10 5.78 0.59
C MET A 41 -9.79 5.90 -0.91
N ASP A 42 -8.62 6.46 -1.23
CA ASP A 42 -8.18 6.75 -2.58
C ASP A 42 -8.08 5.46 -3.40
N ASP A 43 -7.63 4.36 -2.80
CA ASP A 43 -7.51 3.06 -3.47
C ASP A 43 -8.90 2.52 -3.86
N LEU A 44 -9.88 2.60 -2.96
CA LEU A 44 -11.28 2.20 -3.24
C LEU A 44 -11.92 3.13 -4.28
N TYR A 45 -11.65 4.43 -4.21
CA TYR A 45 -12.14 5.42 -5.17
C TYR A 45 -11.56 5.21 -6.57
N LEU A 46 -10.27 4.90 -6.69
CA LEU A 46 -9.66 4.56 -7.97
C LEU A 46 -10.27 3.29 -8.56
N TRP A 47 -10.47 2.26 -7.72
CA TRP A 47 -11.14 1.04 -8.14
C TRP A 47 -12.60 1.29 -8.58
N SER A 48 -13.34 2.14 -7.86
CA SER A 48 -14.71 2.48 -8.24
C SER A 48 -14.78 3.22 -9.57
N CYS A 49 -13.84 4.15 -9.82
CA CYS A 49 -13.71 4.81 -11.12
C CYS A 49 -13.46 3.81 -12.24
N TYR A 50 -12.66 2.77 -12.00
CA TYR A 50 -12.42 1.70 -12.97
C TYR A 50 -13.66 0.84 -13.24
N GLY A 51 -14.53 0.69 -12.23
CA GLY A 51 -15.85 0.07 -12.33
C GLY A 51 -16.83 0.83 -13.21
N GLU A 52 -16.93 2.14 -12.96
CA GLU A 52 -18.03 2.97 -13.43
C GLU A 52 -17.72 3.78 -14.69
N GLN A 53 -16.44 4.14 -14.90
CA GLN A 53 -16.04 5.00 -16.01
C GLN A 53 -15.62 4.20 -17.25
N THR A 54 -15.81 4.79 -18.42
CA THR A 54 -15.22 4.24 -19.66
C THR A 54 -13.70 4.34 -19.64
N PHE A 55 -13.01 3.49 -20.42
CA PHE A 55 -11.54 3.53 -20.58
C PHE A 55 -11.01 4.94 -20.85
N GLY A 56 -11.67 5.69 -21.73
CA GLY A 56 -11.28 7.05 -22.08
C GLY A 56 -11.43 8.03 -20.91
N GLN A 57 -12.53 7.95 -20.15
CA GLN A 57 -12.77 8.81 -18.99
C GLN A 57 -11.79 8.52 -17.85
N PHE A 58 -11.48 7.25 -17.60
CA PHE A 58 -10.55 6.84 -16.56
C PHE A 58 -9.13 7.37 -16.82
N ILE A 59 -8.64 7.20 -18.06
CA ILE A 59 -7.27 7.59 -18.43
C ILE A 59 -7.16 9.10 -18.63
N PHE A 60 -8.19 9.71 -19.21
CA PHE A 60 -8.23 11.14 -19.51
C PHE A 60 -9.37 11.81 -18.74
N PRO A 61 -9.21 12.01 -17.41
CA PRO A 61 -10.24 12.66 -16.59
C PRO A 61 -10.26 14.17 -16.87
N MET A 62 -10.96 14.56 -17.93
CA MET A 62 -11.12 15.95 -18.37
C MET A 62 -11.82 16.77 -17.27
N GLY A 63 -11.29 17.95 -16.95
CA GLY A 63 -11.86 18.81 -15.91
C GLY A 63 -11.52 18.39 -14.47
N SER A 64 -10.70 17.35 -14.28
CA SER A 64 -10.15 17.01 -12.96
C SER A 64 -9.09 18.00 -12.50
N THR A 65 -8.88 18.09 -11.19
CA THR A 65 -7.79 18.87 -10.58
C THR A 65 -6.41 18.35 -10.97
N ARG A 66 -6.31 17.07 -11.37
CA ARG A 66 -5.06 16.39 -11.70
C ARG A 66 -5.19 15.56 -12.96
N PHE A 67 -4.29 15.78 -13.92
CA PHE A 67 -4.22 15.05 -15.18
C PHE A 67 -2.94 14.22 -15.25
N ARG A 68 -3.04 12.92 -14.93
CA ARG A 68 -1.93 11.97 -14.84
C ARG A 68 -2.15 10.75 -15.73
N PHE A 69 -2.41 10.98 -17.02
CA PHE A 69 -2.87 9.91 -17.92
C PHE A 69 -1.92 8.70 -18.02
N LEU A 70 -0.61 8.89 -17.85
CA LEU A 70 0.34 7.76 -17.85
C LEU A 70 0.22 6.92 -16.58
N TYR A 71 -0.01 7.56 -15.44
CA TYR A 71 -0.34 6.83 -14.22
C TYR A 71 -1.68 6.12 -14.35
N TYR A 72 -2.73 6.82 -14.81
CA TYR A 72 -4.06 6.20 -14.96
C TYR A 72 -4.06 5.06 -15.96
N LEU A 73 -3.30 5.14 -17.06
CA LEU A 73 -3.12 4.00 -17.96
C LEU A 73 -2.44 2.81 -17.25
N ALA A 74 -1.41 3.05 -16.44
CA ALA A 74 -0.73 1.99 -15.69
C ALA A 74 -1.66 1.37 -14.62
N ALA A 75 -2.40 2.21 -13.88
CA ALA A 75 -3.39 1.76 -12.90
C ALA A 75 -4.51 0.96 -13.55
N TRP A 76 -5.00 1.38 -14.72
CA TRP A 76 -6.01 0.64 -15.47
C TRP A 76 -5.50 -0.76 -15.86
N LEU A 77 -4.25 -0.86 -16.34
CA LEU A 77 -3.64 -2.15 -16.68
C LEU A 77 -3.44 -3.03 -15.44
N GLU A 78 -3.02 -2.46 -14.32
CA GLU A 78 -2.89 -3.17 -13.04
C GLU A 78 -4.24 -3.72 -12.57
N LEU A 79 -5.28 -2.88 -12.56
CA LEU A 79 -6.64 -3.25 -12.21
C LEU A 79 -7.23 -4.30 -13.16
N ALA A 80 -6.94 -4.21 -14.46
CA ALA A 80 -7.37 -5.19 -15.45
C ALA A 80 -6.71 -6.57 -15.25
N VAL A 81 -5.46 -6.60 -14.77
CA VAL A 81 -4.74 -7.86 -14.47
C VAL A 81 -5.19 -8.45 -13.14
N ILE A 82 -5.45 -7.61 -12.12
CA ILE A 82 -5.83 -8.05 -10.77
C ILE A 82 -7.30 -8.46 -10.69
N GLY A 83 -8.19 -7.75 -11.37
CA GLY A 83 -9.63 -8.01 -11.31
C GLY A 83 -10.17 -7.83 -9.88
N ASN A 84 -10.86 -8.86 -9.36
CA ASN A 84 -11.41 -8.89 -8.00
C ASN A 84 -10.46 -9.55 -6.97
N HIS A 85 -9.22 -9.90 -7.36
CA HIS A 85 -8.24 -10.51 -6.47
C HIS A 85 -7.45 -9.46 -5.68
N ILE A 86 -8.13 -8.71 -4.80
CA ILE A 86 -7.55 -7.57 -4.06
C ILE A 86 -6.24 -7.91 -3.34
N GLY A 87 -6.10 -9.13 -2.81
CA GLY A 87 -4.86 -9.61 -2.19
C GLY A 87 -3.60 -9.59 -3.08
N TRP A 88 -3.73 -9.43 -4.40
CA TRP A 88 -2.60 -9.47 -5.34
C TRP A 88 -1.88 -8.12 -5.51
N PHE A 89 -2.46 -7.00 -5.05
CA PHE A 89 -1.81 -5.69 -5.14
C PHE A 89 -0.45 -5.65 -4.45
N VAL A 90 -0.36 -6.15 -3.21
CA VAL A 90 0.90 -6.10 -2.45
C VAL A 90 2.00 -6.97 -3.08
N PRO A 91 1.75 -8.26 -3.45
CA PRO A 91 2.73 -9.05 -4.18
C PRO A 91 3.21 -8.40 -5.49
N LEU A 92 2.30 -7.80 -6.27
CA LEU A 92 2.66 -7.11 -7.51
C LEU A 92 3.53 -5.88 -7.23
N ASN A 93 3.18 -5.08 -6.22
CA ASN A 93 3.98 -3.94 -5.76
C ASN A 93 5.37 -4.35 -5.28
N ILE A 94 5.50 -5.49 -4.58
CA ILE A 94 6.79 -6.06 -4.15
C ILE A 94 7.63 -6.44 -5.38
N ILE A 95 7.03 -7.11 -6.38
CA ILE A 95 7.72 -7.48 -7.62
C ILE A 95 8.22 -6.23 -8.35
N LEU A 96 7.36 -5.20 -8.49
CA LEU A 96 7.73 -3.93 -9.11
C LEU A 96 8.91 -3.28 -8.38
N ASN A 97 8.87 -3.25 -7.04
CA ASN A 97 9.96 -2.73 -6.23
C ASN A 97 11.24 -3.55 -6.35
N GLY A 98 11.16 -4.88 -6.47
CA GLY A 98 12.30 -5.75 -6.78
C GLY A 98 12.93 -5.41 -8.13
N CYS A 99 12.12 -5.13 -9.16
CA CYS A 99 12.59 -4.68 -10.47
C CYS A 99 13.26 -3.29 -10.42
N ILE A 100 12.73 -2.37 -9.61
CA ILE A 100 13.36 -1.06 -9.38
C ILE A 100 14.66 -1.22 -8.61
N ALA A 101 14.70 -2.06 -7.57
CA ALA A 101 15.91 -2.36 -6.81
C ALA A 101 17.01 -2.94 -7.71
N TYR A 102 16.64 -3.81 -8.66
CA TYR A 102 17.57 -4.30 -9.67
C TYR A 102 18.10 -3.17 -10.57
N SER A 103 17.24 -2.24 -10.98
CA SER A 103 17.66 -1.03 -11.72
C SER A 103 18.63 -0.16 -10.90
N VAL A 104 18.34 0.04 -9.60
CA VAL A 104 19.22 0.75 -8.65
C VAL A 104 20.55 0.03 -8.49
N TYR A 105 20.54 -1.31 -8.38
CA TYR A 105 21.75 -2.14 -8.34
C TYR A 105 22.62 -1.93 -9.58
N ARG A 106 22.02 -1.98 -10.78
CA ARG A 106 22.73 -1.77 -12.05
C ARG A 106 23.33 -0.37 -12.13
N PHE A 107 22.60 0.64 -11.64
CA PHE A 107 23.07 2.01 -11.60
C PHE A 107 24.23 2.17 -10.60
N GLY A 108 24.06 1.69 -9.36
CA GLY A 108 25.10 1.71 -8.32
C GLY A 108 26.36 0.94 -8.74
N LYS A 109 26.22 -0.25 -9.33
CA LYS A 109 27.33 -1.05 -9.88
C LYS A 109 28.09 -0.28 -10.96
N ARG A 110 27.38 0.46 -11.80
CA ARG A 110 28.00 1.29 -12.85
C ARG A 110 28.81 2.45 -12.26
N LEU A 111 28.24 3.16 -11.29
CA LEU A 111 28.88 4.31 -10.65
C LEU A 111 30.13 3.89 -9.88
N SER A 112 30.01 2.80 -9.11
CA SER A 112 31.05 2.27 -8.23
C SER A 112 32.08 1.38 -8.92
N ARG A 113 31.71 0.79 -10.07
CA ARG A 113 32.42 -0.33 -10.72
C ARG A 113 32.57 -1.58 -9.82
N SER A 114 31.69 -1.72 -8.83
CA SER A 114 31.69 -2.82 -7.86
C SER A 114 30.34 -3.51 -7.81
N TYR A 115 30.34 -4.84 -7.92
CA TYR A 115 29.13 -5.64 -7.78
C TYR A 115 28.50 -5.48 -6.39
N LEU A 116 29.31 -5.59 -5.34
CA LEU A 116 28.87 -5.51 -3.95
C LEU A 116 28.27 -4.14 -3.61
N MET A 117 28.88 -3.06 -4.11
CA MET A 117 28.35 -1.70 -3.88
C MET A 117 27.01 -1.52 -4.57
N GLY A 118 26.88 -1.98 -5.81
CA GLY A 118 25.58 -1.99 -6.49
C GLY A 118 24.54 -2.79 -5.70
N LEU A 119 24.91 -3.99 -5.23
CA LEU A 119 23.97 -4.89 -4.54
C LEU A 119 23.50 -4.24 -3.23
N GLY A 120 24.42 -3.63 -2.50
CA GLY A 120 24.11 -2.85 -1.30
C GLY A 120 23.19 -1.66 -1.56
N CYS A 121 23.34 -0.94 -2.68
CA CYS A 121 22.35 0.11 -3.04
C CYS A 121 20.94 -0.48 -3.28
N GLY A 122 20.85 -1.65 -3.92
CA GLY A 122 19.57 -2.34 -4.10
C GLY A 122 18.95 -2.80 -2.78
N PHE A 123 19.77 -3.32 -1.86
CA PHE A 123 19.31 -3.69 -0.52
C PHE A 123 18.86 -2.48 0.30
N LEU A 124 19.64 -1.40 0.34
CA LEU A 124 19.30 -0.18 1.06
C LEU A 124 18.03 0.49 0.51
N TYR A 125 17.80 0.41 -0.80
CA TYR A 125 16.52 0.79 -1.41
C TYR A 125 15.38 -0.03 -0.78
N LEU A 126 15.39 -1.36 -0.93
CA LEU A 126 14.32 -2.24 -0.44
C LEU A 126 14.10 -2.17 1.07
N LEU A 127 15.18 -1.99 1.83
CA LEU A 127 15.19 -1.92 3.28
C LEU A 127 14.63 -0.58 3.80
N SER A 128 14.59 0.47 2.99
CA SER A 128 14.17 1.80 3.41
C SER A 128 12.79 1.81 4.07
N ARG A 129 12.67 2.45 5.22
CA ARG A 129 11.40 2.77 5.90
C ARG A 129 10.46 3.64 5.07
N MET A 130 10.96 4.27 4.01
CA MET A 130 10.14 5.08 3.09
C MET A 130 9.39 4.23 2.06
N SER A 131 9.62 2.90 2.03
CA SER A 131 8.99 2.00 1.05
C SER A 131 7.52 1.72 1.34
N TYR A 132 7.01 2.02 2.55
CA TYR A 132 5.67 1.62 3.00
C TYR A 132 4.59 1.92 1.96
N TYR A 133 4.53 3.16 1.46
CA TYR A 133 3.46 3.59 0.55
C TYR A 133 3.52 2.89 -0.81
N GLN A 134 4.74 2.60 -1.29
CA GLN A 134 4.92 1.90 -2.56
C GLN A 134 4.51 0.42 -2.48
N ILE A 135 4.43 -0.15 -1.28
CA ILE A 135 4.12 -1.56 -1.06
C ILE A 135 2.67 -1.74 -0.58
N SER A 136 2.23 -0.93 0.38
CA SER A 136 0.99 -1.14 1.15
C SER A 136 -0.23 -0.39 0.61
N GLN A 137 -0.15 0.23 -0.57
CA GLN A 137 -1.26 0.98 -1.18
C GLN A 137 -1.27 0.76 -2.70
N VAL A 138 -2.45 0.78 -3.32
CA VAL A 138 -2.63 0.68 -4.78
C VAL A 138 -2.03 1.91 -5.48
N TYR A 139 -2.27 3.11 -4.93
CA TYR A 139 -1.59 4.33 -5.39
C TYR A 139 -0.05 4.28 -5.24
N GLY A 140 0.50 3.27 -4.54
CA GLY A 140 1.93 2.99 -4.50
C GLY A 140 2.58 2.78 -5.87
N LEU A 141 1.81 2.33 -6.86
CA LEU A 141 2.24 2.20 -8.26
C LEU A 141 2.73 3.55 -8.82
N MET A 142 2.00 4.63 -8.56
CA MET A 142 2.36 5.98 -9.02
C MET A 142 3.74 6.39 -8.54
N GLU A 143 3.99 6.23 -7.23
CA GLU A 143 5.25 6.61 -6.60
C GLU A 143 6.41 5.75 -7.10
N SER A 144 6.17 4.45 -7.31
CA SER A 144 7.16 3.52 -7.85
C SER A 144 7.58 3.89 -9.27
N LEU A 145 6.62 4.13 -10.16
CA LEU A 145 6.87 4.54 -11.55
C LEU A 145 7.57 5.91 -11.62
N ALA A 146 7.14 6.86 -10.80
CA ALA A 146 7.69 8.20 -10.81
C ALA A 146 9.15 8.22 -10.29
N LEU A 147 9.44 7.47 -9.22
CA LEU A 147 10.80 7.29 -8.69
C LEU A 147 11.71 6.67 -9.76
N TRP A 148 11.27 5.60 -10.42
CA TRP A 148 12.05 4.93 -11.45
C TRP A 148 12.35 5.87 -12.64
N ALA A 149 11.34 6.61 -13.11
CA ALA A 149 11.51 7.57 -14.20
C ALA A 149 12.47 8.71 -13.81
N ALA A 150 12.36 9.26 -12.59
CA ALA A 150 13.23 10.32 -12.10
C ALA A 150 14.69 9.88 -11.99
N LEU A 151 14.96 8.69 -11.44
CA LEU A 151 16.31 8.10 -11.43
C LEU A 151 16.82 7.81 -12.85
N GLY A 152 15.92 7.42 -13.75
CA GLY A 152 16.22 7.24 -15.18
C GLY A 152 16.66 8.55 -15.86
N ILE A 153 16.05 9.69 -15.51
CA ILE A 153 16.49 11.02 -15.97
C ILE A 153 17.92 11.27 -15.47
N LEU A 154 18.18 11.14 -14.17
CA LEU A 154 19.53 11.33 -13.61
C LEU A 154 20.57 10.42 -14.28
N TYR A 155 20.24 9.13 -14.46
CA TYR A 155 21.08 8.19 -15.19
C TYR A 155 21.41 8.68 -16.61
N CYS A 156 20.39 9.08 -17.37
CA CYS A 156 20.57 9.58 -18.72
C CYS A 156 21.41 10.85 -18.76
N LEU A 157 21.21 11.79 -17.83
CA LEU A 157 21.98 13.03 -17.77
C LEU A 157 23.45 12.76 -17.45
N LEU A 158 23.76 11.91 -16.46
CA LEU A 158 25.14 11.51 -16.18
C LEU A 158 25.80 10.88 -17.41
N ARG A 159 25.08 10.01 -18.15
CA ARG A 159 25.57 9.41 -19.41
C ARG A 159 25.78 10.44 -20.50
N TYR A 160 24.85 11.36 -20.66
CA TYR A 160 24.91 12.44 -21.64
C TYR A 160 26.17 13.26 -21.45
N VAL A 161 26.47 13.67 -20.22
CA VAL A 161 27.63 14.53 -19.94
C VAL A 161 28.95 13.75 -20.05
N ASP A 162 28.96 12.45 -19.74
CA ASP A 162 30.16 11.60 -19.80
C ASP A 162 30.59 11.10 -21.18
N GLU A 163 29.68 10.93 -22.14
CA GLU A 163 30.06 10.34 -23.44
C GLU A 163 30.96 11.24 -24.28
N LYS A 164 32.11 10.74 -24.77
CA LYS A 164 33.05 11.56 -25.57
C LYS A 164 32.50 11.97 -26.96
N GLY A 165 31.39 11.38 -27.42
CA GLY A 165 30.74 11.65 -28.73
C GLY A 165 29.35 12.29 -28.62
N ASP A 166 28.48 12.04 -29.62
CA ASP A 166 27.10 12.58 -29.66
C ASP A 166 26.19 11.88 -28.63
N GLY A 167 26.17 12.41 -27.41
CA GLY A 167 25.29 11.97 -26.33
C GLY A 167 23.79 12.22 -26.58
N LYS A 168 23.39 12.74 -27.75
CA LYS A 168 22.00 13.09 -28.12
C LYS A 168 20.98 12.05 -27.70
N LYS A 169 21.28 10.76 -27.85
CA LYS A 169 20.34 9.69 -27.47
C LYS A 169 19.94 9.73 -25.99
N TYR A 170 20.87 10.07 -25.08
CA TYR A 170 20.54 10.16 -23.66
C TYR A 170 19.81 11.45 -23.32
N LEU A 171 20.13 12.56 -24.01
CA LEU A 171 19.37 13.79 -23.84
C LEU A 171 17.91 13.61 -24.30
N ILE A 172 17.69 12.96 -25.44
CA ILE A 172 16.34 12.63 -25.92
C ILE A 172 15.65 11.70 -24.93
N ARG A 173 16.31 10.63 -24.47
CA ARG A 173 15.74 9.73 -23.47
C ARG A 173 15.40 10.44 -22.17
N SER A 174 16.24 11.36 -21.68
CA SER A 174 15.91 12.16 -20.49
C SER A 174 14.70 13.07 -20.74
N CYS A 175 14.56 13.65 -21.94
CA CYS A 175 13.39 14.45 -22.28
C CYS A 175 12.11 13.62 -22.38
N VAL A 176 12.18 12.40 -22.93
CA VAL A 176 11.05 11.45 -22.97
C VAL A 176 10.66 11.02 -21.56
N LEU A 177 11.64 10.67 -20.71
CA LEU A 177 11.37 10.34 -19.30
C LEU A 177 10.85 11.54 -18.53
N TYR A 178 11.32 12.75 -18.83
CA TYR A 178 10.82 13.99 -18.24
C TYR A 178 9.35 14.25 -18.61
N PHE A 179 9.00 14.10 -19.88
CA PHE A 179 7.60 14.14 -20.32
C PHE A 179 6.77 13.08 -19.57
N ALA A 180 7.26 11.85 -19.51
CA ALA A 180 6.55 10.75 -18.88
C ALA A 180 6.33 10.98 -17.38
N VAL A 181 7.38 11.34 -16.64
CA VAL A 181 7.28 11.55 -15.20
C VAL A 181 6.34 12.71 -14.85
N CYS A 182 6.24 13.76 -15.69
CA CYS A 182 5.30 14.86 -15.47
C CYS A 182 3.82 14.42 -15.53
N PHE A 183 3.51 13.36 -16.27
CA PHE A 183 2.17 12.78 -16.37
C PHE A 183 1.98 11.49 -15.55
N ILE A 184 3.02 11.05 -14.84
CA ILE A 184 2.89 10.06 -13.76
C ILE A 184 2.68 10.83 -12.44
N HIS A 185 3.54 11.81 -12.17
CA HIS A 185 3.47 12.67 -11.00
C HIS A 185 4.05 14.07 -11.30
N GLU A 186 3.19 15.08 -11.26
CA GLU A 186 3.42 16.47 -11.63
C GLU A 186 4.53 17.20 -10.85
N ARG A 187 4.88 16.73 -9.64
CA ARG A 187 5.94 17.33 -8.82
C ARG A 187 7.30 17.37 -9.52
N TYR A 188 7.53 16.41 -10.43
CA TYR A 188 8.79 16.27 -11.14
C TYR A 188 9.00 17.29 -12.27
N LEU A 189 8.04 18.20 -12.49
CA LEU A 189 8.30 19.44 -13.26
C LEU A 189 9.54 20.19 -12.74
N ALA A 190 9.81 20.08 -11.45
CA ALA A 190 11.00 20.63 -10.82
C ALA A 190 12.31 20.11 -11.40
N LEU A 191 12.35 19.01 -12.16
CA LEU A 191 13.58 18.46 -12.74
C LEU A 191 14.05 19.15 -14.02
N LEU A 192 13.27 20.07 -14.61
CA LEU A 192 13.69 20.80 -15.82
C LEU A 192 15.06 21.50 -15.69
N PRO A 193 15.37 22.24 -14.60
CA PRO A 193 16.65 22.91 -14.43
C PRO A 193 17.84 21.94 -14.46
N LEU A 194 17.66 20.70 -14.00
CA LEU A 194 18.72 19.68 -14.02
C LEU A 194 19.12 19.29 -15.45
N ILE A 195 18.15 19.21 -16.37
CA ILE A 195 18.42 18.91 -17.79
C ILE A 195 19.27 20.04 -18.40
N TYR A 196 18.93 21.30 -18.11
CA TYR A 196 19.69 22.45 -18.57
C TYR A 196 21.10 22.51 -17.98
N LEU A 197 21.25 22.16 -16.70
CA LEU A 197 22.56 22.05 -16.05
C LEU A 197 23.46 21.02 -16.77
N ALA A 198 22.91 19.87 -17.15
CA ALA A 198 23.64 18.87 -17.92
C ALA A 198 24.04 19.38 -19.32
N ILE A 199 23.18 20.13 -20.01
CA ILE A 199 23.49 20.76 -21.31
C ILE A 199 24.62 21.78 -21.18
N LEU A 200 24.58 22.62 -20.13
CA LEU A 200 25.63 23.58 -19.80
C LEU A 200 26.98 22.87 -19.62
N TYR A 201 27.02 21.79 -18.84
CA TYR A 201 28.23 21.03 -18.60
C TYR A 201 28.79 20.33 -19.84
N LYS A 202 27.93 19.90 -20.77
CA LYS A 202 28.36 19.36 -22.05
C LYS A 202 28.98 20.41 -22.96
N LYS A 203 28.71 21.70 -22.71
CA LYS A 203 29.00 22.82 -23.63
C LYS A 203 28.38 22.58 -25.02
N GLY A 204 27.15 22.08 -25.05
CA GLY A 204 26.47 21.71 -26.28
C GLY A 204 26.31 22.89 -27.24
N LYS A 205 27.07 22.90 -28.35
CA LYS A 205 27.05 24.00 -29.35
C LYS A 205 25.80 24.01 -30.23
N LYS A 206 25.06 22.90 -30.31
CA LYS A 206 23.87 22.78 -31.17
C LYS A 206 22.66 23.42 -30.49
N LYS A 207 22.17 24.54 -31.02
CA LYS A 207 21.00 25.28 -30.52
C LYS A 207 19.76 24.38 -30.34
N ALA A 208 19.56 23.40 -31.23
CA ALA A 208 18.44 22.45 -31.13
C ALA A 208 18.36 21.69 -29.79
N PHE A 209 19.50 21.42 -29.13
CA PHE A 209 19.52 20.70 -27.86
C PHE A 209 19.05 21.56 -26.68
N TRP A 210 19.12 22.88 -26.80
CA TRP A 210 18.62 23.82 -25.81
C TRP A 210 17.10 24.02 -25.92
N PHE A 211 16.57 23.96 -27.14
CA PHE A 211 15.13 24.09 -27.39
C PHE A 211 14.36 22.80 -27.10
N LEU A 212 15.01 21.63 -27.14
CA LEU A 212 14.32 20.35 -26.92
C LEU A 212 13.65 20.25 -25.53
N PRO A 213 14.34 20.48 -24.39
CA PRO A 213 13.67 20.45 -23.08
C PRO A 213 12.59 21.53 -22.93
N ALA A 214 12.81 22.73 -23.46
CA ALA A 214 11.82 23.82 -23.47
C ALA A 214 10.57 23.44 -24.26
N GLY A 215 10.72 22.84 -25.44
CA GLY A 215 9.61 22.36 -26.25
C GLY A 215 8.81 21.27 -25.54
N VAL A 216 9.50 20.30 -24.91
CA VAL A 216 8.82 19.27 -24.12
C VAL A 216 8.06 19.89 -22.95
N PHE A 217 8.67 20.81 -22.21
CA PHE A 217 8.00 21.52 -21.12
C PHE A 217 6.78 22.30 -21.62
N ALA A 218 6.90 23.03 -22.74
CA ALA A 218 5.79 23.76 -23.33
C ALA A 218 4.62 22.84 -23.71
N VAL A 219 4.91 21.65 -24.27
CA VAL A 219 3.88 20.64 -24.56
C VAL A 219 3.24 20.12 -23.28
N VAL A 220 4.01 19.82 -22.23
CA VAL A 220 3.47 19.40 -20.93
C VAL A 220 2.53 20.47 -20.37
N MET A 221 2.95 21.74 -20.38
CA MET A 221 2.14 22.85 -19.88
C MET A 221 0.89 23.09 -20.74
N ALA A 222 1.00 22.99 -22.06
CA ALA A 222 -0.14 23.13 -22.97
C ALA A 222 -1.20 22.06 -22.72
N ILE A 223 -0.80 20.78 -22.62
CA ILE A 223 -1.71 19.69 -22.29
C ILE A 223 -2.39 19.96 -20.95
N ARG A 224 -1.64 20.34 -19.91
CA ARG A 224 -2.20 20.60 -18.58
C ARG A 224 -3.22 21.75 -18.59
N VAL A 225 -2.92 22.85 -19.27
CA VAL A 225 -3.86 23.98 -19.38
C VAL A 225 -5.14 23.55 -20.10
N LEU A 226 -5.01 22.79 -21.20
CA LEU A 226 -6.14 22.30 -21.97
C LEU A 226 -7.01 21.28 -21.21
N THR A 227 -6.45 20.53 -20.26
CA THR A 227 -7.17 19.45 -19.57
C THR A 227 -7.65 19.81 -18.17
N THR A 228 -6.90 20.64 -17.44
CA THR A 228 -7.18 21.01 -16.04
C THR A 228 -7.64 22.46 -15.86
N GLY A 229 -7.59 23.28 -16.92
CA GLY A 229 -7.97 24.70 -16.87
C GLY A 229 -6.96 25.60 -16.15
N GLY A 230 -5.82 25.07 -15.68
CA GLY A 230 -4.84 25.81 -14.88
C GLY A 230 -3.38 25.42 -15.16
N VAL A 231 -2.47 26.29 -14.71
CA VAL A 231 -1.01 26.16 -14.91
C VAL A 231 -0.32 25.64 -13.63
N ALA A 232 -0.92 25.87 -12.46
CA ALA A 232 -0.35 25.51 -11.17
C ALA A 232 -0.54 24.01 -10.85
N PRO A 233 0.46 23.32 -10.28
CA PRO A 233 0.26 22.01 -9.65
C PRO A 233 -0.80 22.07 -8.55
N ALA A 234 -1.67 21.05 -8.50
CA ALA A 234 -2.52 20.84 -7.36
C ALA A 234 -1.64 20.57 -6.13
N GLY A 235 -2.00 21.17 -5.00
CA GLY A 235 -1.43 20.89 -3.70
C GLY A 235 -1.90 19.54 -3.15
N THR A 236 -1.48 19.25 -1.93
CA THR A 236 -1.75 18.00 -1.23
C THR A 236 -3.00 18.13 -0.38
N GLY A 237 -3.92 17.16 -0.46
CA GLY A 237 -5.21 17.24 0.23
C GLY A 237 -6.27 18.09 -0.49
N GLY A 238 -6.20 18.23 -1.81
CA GLY A 238 -7.22 18.91 -2.61
C GLY A 238 -7.10 20.44 -2.70
N THR A 239 -6.09 21.05 -2.06
CA THR A 239 -5.83 22.49 -2.11
C THR A 239 -4.97 22.89 -3.30
N ASN A 240 -4.93 24.17 -3.67
CA ASN A 240 -3.93 24.69 -4.61
C ASN A 240 -2.62 25.02 -3.88
N VAL A 241 -1.48 24.74 -4.51
CA VAL A 241 -0.15 25.08 -3.98
C VAL A 241 -0.03 26.58 -3.69
N ALA A 242 -0.61 27.42 -4.53
CA ALA A 242 -0.55 28.88 -4.39
C ALA A 242 -1.23 29.39 -3.10
N GLU A 243 -2.21 28.67 -2.57
CA GLU A 243 -3.02 29.10 -1.41
C GLU A 243 -2.43 28.63 -0.07
N THR A 244 -1.55 27.63 -0.09
CA THR A 244 -0.99 26.97 1.11
C THR A 244 0.51 27.23 1.30
N PHE A 245 1.14 27.98 0.39
CA PHE A 245 2.58 28.19 0.38
C PHE A 245 3.04 29.21 1.44
N SER A 246 3.91 28.75 2.35
CA SER A 246 4.72 29.60 3.22
C SER A 246 6.20 29.31 3.00
N VAL A 247 6.98 30.36 2.74
CA VAL A 247 8.43 30.25 2.48
C VAL A 247 9.17 29.66 3.68
N MET A 248 8.86 30.15 4.89
CA MET A 248 9.52 29.69 6.13
C MET A 248 9.21 28.21 6.39
N THR A 249 7.93 27.83 6.22
CA THR A 249 7.50 26.43 6.38
C THR A 249 8.17 25.52 5.34
N SER A 250 8.29 25.97 4.09
CA SER A 250 8.95 25.20 3.02
C SER A 250 10.44 25.01 3.30
N ILE A 251 11.13 26.01 3.87
CA ILE A 251 12.53 25.85 4.29
C ILE A 251 12.65 24.84 5.42
N ARG A 252 11.78 24.92 6.44
CA ARG A 252 11.75 23.93 7.52
C ARG A 252 11.55 22.51 6.98
N TYR A 253 10.57 22.34 6.09
CA TYR A 253 10.29 21.07 5.44
C TYR A 253 11.46 20.56 4.58
N ALA A 254 12.21 21.45 3.93
CA ALA A 254 13.43 21.05 3.23
C ALA A 254 14.51 20.56 4.21
N ILE A 255 14.67 21.20 5.36
CA ILE A 255 15.61 20.77 6.43
C ILE A 255 15.18 19.41 6.97
N ASP A 256 13.90 19.21 7.28
CA ASP A 256 13.37 17.94 7.78
C ASP A 256 13.67 16.81 6.79
N GLN A 257 13.49 17.04 5.50
CA GLN A 257 13.80 16.05 4.45
C GLN A 257 15.30 15.73 4.36
N VAL A 258 16.18 16.70 4.58
CA VAL A 258 17.62 16.44 4.68
C VAL A 258 17.91 15.56 5.90
N LEU A 259 17.30 15.85 7.05
CA LEU A 259 17.44 15.03 8.26
C LEU A 259 16.96 13.59 8.03
N TYR A 260 15.84 13.40 7.32
CA TYR A 260 15.36 12.07 6.95
C TYR A 260 16.37 11.27 6.10
N ILE A 261 17.10 11.94 5.20
CA ILE A 261 18.16 11.30 4.39
C ILE A 261 19.33 10.83 5.27
N PHE A 262 19.60 11.51 6.37
CA PHE A 262 20.59 11.09 7.39
C PHE A 262 19.99 10.16 8.45
N GLY A 263 18.80 9.58 8.21
CA GLY A 263 18.17 8.62 9.14
C GLY A 263 17.40 9.26 10.30
N ILE A 264 17.47 10.59 10.47
CA ILE A 264 16.78 11.31 11.54
C ILE A 264 15.33 11.55 11.14
N ASN A 265 14.38 10.91 11.83
CA ASN A 265 12.95 11.13 11.61
C ASN A 265 12.48 12.45 12.27
N ALA A 266 12.65 13.56 11.55
CA ALA A 266 12.35 14.90 12.06
C ALA A 266 10.84 15.23 12.14
N GLY A 267 10.00 14.50 11.42
CA GLY A 267 8.55 14.73 11.39
C GLY A 267 7.77 13.94 12.45
N PRO A 268 6.45 14.19 12.54
CA PRO A 268 5.59 13.55 13.52
C PRO A 268 5.42 12.05 13.26
N GLY A 269 5.13 11.27 14.31
CA GLY A 269 4.97 9.82 14.25
C GLY A 269 3.92 9.36 13.21
N HIS A 270 2.78 10.04 13.11
CA HIS A 270 1.74 9.67 12.15
C HIS A 270 2.15 9.79 10.66
N LEU A 271 3.25 10.49 10.33
CA LEU A 271 3.79 10.58 8.96
C LEU A 271 5.06 9.73 8.75
N SER A 272 5.71 9.31 9.83
CA SER A 272 7.04 8.70 9.81
C SER A 272 7.16 7.38 10.58
N GLY A 273 6.06 6.89 11.15
CA GLY A 273 5.98 5.74 12.05
C GLY A 273 6.39 6.09 13.49
N ALA A 274 7.57 6.69 13.64
CA ALA A 274 8.03 7.23 14.93
C ALA A 274 8.95 8.43 14.68
N SER A 275 8.80 9.46 15.50
CA SER A 275 9.69 10.62 15.48
C SER A 275 11.04 10.31 16.13
N TRP A 276 12.03 11.16 15.86
CA TRP A 276 13.34 11.09 16.50
C TRP A 276 13.19 11.12 18.03
N THR A 277 12.32 11.98 18.56
CA THR A 277 12.09 12.11 20.01
C THR A 277 11.46 10.88 20.65
N GLU A 278 10.64 10.13 19.91
CA GLU A 278 9.99 8.90 20.39
C GLU A 278 10.89 7.67 20.25
N SER A 279 11.94 7.75 19.43
CA SER A 279 12.83 6.61 19.18
C SER A 279 13.84 6.38 20.33
N PRO A 280 14.16 5.11 20.64
CA PRO A 280 15.05 4.78 21.74
C PRO A 280 16.50 5.22 21.48
N SER A 281 17.27 5.49 22.53
CA SER A 281 18.63 6.06 22.40
C SER A 281 19.60 5.22 21.57
N TRP A 282 19.42 3.89 21.51
CA TRP A 282 20.26 3.02 20.69
C TRP A 282 20.08 3.30 19.18
N ILE A 283 18.89 3.73 18.74
CA ILE A 283 18.62 4.17 17.37
C ILE A 283 19.42 5.44 17.08
N HIS A 284 19.43 6.39 18.00
CA HIS A 284 20.20 7.64 17.84
C HIS A 284 21.70 7.35 17.71
N VAL A 285 22.24 6.49 18.58
CA VAL A 285 23.66 6.09 18.54
C VAL A 285 24.01 5.41 17.21
N GLN A 286 23.15 4.52 16.71
CA GLN A 286 23.37 3.86 15.43
C GLN A 286 23.32 4.84 14.25
N ILE A 287 22.36 5.76 14.23
CA ILE A 287 22.27 6.78 13.18
C ILE A 287 23.52 7.66 13.18
N ILE A 288 23.94 8.17 14.34
CA ILE A 288 25.17 8.96 14.47
C ILE A 288 26.39 8.15 14.01
N ALA A 289 26.49 6.88 14.40
CA ALA A 289 27.58 6.00 13.96
C ALA A 289 27.58 5.78 12.44
N ALA A 290 26.41 5.58 11.83
CA ALA A 290 26.25 5.44 10.39
C ALA A 290 26.67 6.73 9.65
N ASP A 291 26.29 7.90 10.18
CA ASP A 291 26.67 9.20 9.63
C ASP A 291 28.17 9.48 9.76
N LEU A 292 28.81 9.07 10.86
CA LEU A 292 30.27 9.13 11.00
C LEU A 292 30.98 8.27 9.94
N VAL A 293 30.44 7.08 9.64
CA VAL A 293 30.96 6.21 8.57
C VAL A 293 30.82 6.88 7.20
N LEU A 294 29.67 7.49 6.91
CA LEU A 294 29.47 8.29 5.69
C LEU A 294 30.41 9.49 5.63
N LEU A 295 30.63 10.17 6.75
CA LEU A 295 31.55 11.31 6.83
C LEU A 295 32.98 10.90 6.46
N VAL A 296 33.46 9.75 6.92
CA VAL A 296 34.77 9.22 6.52
C VAL A 296 34.82 8.99 5.01
N LEU A 297 33.78 8.41 4.40
CA LEU A 297 33.70 8.23 2.95
C LEU A 297 33.76 9.57 2.20
N VAL A 298 33.04 10.59 2.69
CA VAL A 298 33.05 11.94 2.12
C VAL A 298 34.44 12.58 2.25
N ILE A 299 35.10 12.47 3.40
CA ILE A 299 36.47 12.98 3.61
C ILE A 299 37.44 12.33 2.61
N LEU A 300 37.37 11.00 2.43
CA LEU A 300 38.21 10.29 1.46
C LEU A 300 37.94 10.76 0.01
N ALA A 301 36.67 10.99 -0.33
CA ALA A 301 36.28 11.55 -1.62
C ALA A 301 36.83 12.97 -1.82
N VAL A 302 36.77 13.83 -0.81
CA VAL A 302 37.33 15.20 -0.84
C VAL A 302 38.85 15.17 -1.00
N ILE A 303 39.54 14.29 -0.25
CA ILE A 303 40.99 14.10 -0.40
C ILE A 303 41.32 13.68 -1.83
N ARG A 304 40.56 12.74 -2.41
CA ARG A 304 40.73 12.31 -3.80
C ARG A 304 40.50 13.46 -4.78
N LEU A 305 39.46 14.27 -4.57
CA LEU A 305 39.09 15.42 -5.39
C LEU A 305 40.18 16.50 -5.40
N ILE A 306 40.81 16.75 -4.24
CA ILE A 306 41.91 17.70 -4.11
C ILE A 306 43.16 17.17 -4.83
N ARG A 307 43.48 15.89 -4.66
CA ARG A 307 44.66 15.25 -5.26
C ARG A 307 44.58 15.07 -6.77
N ASP A 308 43.43 14.73 -7.32
CA ASP A 308 43.24 14.47 -8.76
C ASP A 308 42.91 15.75 -9.54
N LYS A 309 43.95 16.54 -9.85
CA LYS A 309 43.79 17.84 -10.55
C LYS A 309 43.19 17.69 -11.96
N GLU A 310 43.47 16.59 -12.67
CA GLU A 310 43.01 16.35 -14.04
C GLU A 310 41.54 15.88 -14.07
N GLY A 311 41.15 15.01 -13.14
CA GLY A 311 39.78 14.49 -13.04
C GLY A 311 38.79 15.38 -12.27
N ARG A 312 39.26 16.37 -11.50
CA ARG A 312 38.44 17.16 -10.57
C ARG A 312 37.19 17.76 -11.18
N LEU A 313 37.32 18.39 -12.36
CA LEU A 313 36.19 19.07 -12.99
C LEU A 313 35.07 18.09 -13.35
N LYS A 314 35.43 16.88 -13.77
CA LYS A 314 34.48 15.80 -14.03
C LYS A 314 33.77 15.39 -12.73
N TYR A 315 34.54 15.17 -11.66
CA TYR A 315 33.97 14.75 -10.38
C TYR A 315 33.01 15.80 -9.81
N LEU A 316 33.40 17.07 -9.78
CA LEU A 316 32.56 18.18 -9.31
C LEU A 316 31.25 18.28 -10.09
N ARG A 317 31.32 18.10 -11.40
CA ARG A 317 30.18 18.15 -12.32
C ARG A 317 29.19 17.01 -12.11
N ASP A 318 29.66 15.79 -11.86
CA ASP A 318 28.76 14.67 -11.61
C ASP A 318 28.15 14.77 -10.20
N ILE A 319 28.95 15.15 -9.19
CA ILE A 319 28.48 15.40 -7.83
C ILE A 319 27.43 16.51 -7.82
N SER A 320 27.64 17.60 -8.55
CA SER A 320 26.65 18.69 -8.62
C SER A 320 25.34 18.23 -9.29
N LEU A 321 25.38 17.35 -10.30
CA LEU A 321 24.16 16.76 -10.87
C LEU A 321 23.38 15.95 -9.83
N PHE A 322 24.06 15.17 -8.98
CA PHE A 322 23.40 14.47 -7.86
C PHE A 322 22.80 15.43 -6.84
N LEU A 323 23.57 16.42 -6.39
CA LEU A 323 23.13 17.36 -5.36
C LEU A 323 21.97 18.23 -5.84
N VAL A 324 22.02 18.70 -7.10
CA VAL A 324 20.92 19.47 -7.71
C VAL A 324 19.69 18.58 -7.92
N PHE A 325 19.85 17.33 -8.34
CA PHE A 325 18.73 16.39 -8.43
C PHE A 325 18.04 16.21 -7.06
N ILE A 326 18.81 15.91 -6.01
CA ILE A 326 18.30 15.74 -4.65
C ILE A 326 17.61 17.03 -4.17
N ALA A 327 18.24 18.19 -4.37
CA ALA A 327 17.68 19.47 -3.97
C ALA A 327 16.36 19.80 -4.69
N LEU A 328 16.25 19.51 -6.00
CA LEU A 328 15.01 19.73 -6.76
C LEU A 328 13.90 18.77 -6.31
N CYS A 329 14.24 17.50 -6.01
CA CYS A 329 13.28 16.56 -5.45
C CYS A 329 12.77 17.00 -4.07
N ILE A 330 13.67 17.43 -3.17
CA ILE A 330 13.32 17.98 -1.85
C ILE A 330 12.49 19.26 -2.00
N GLY A 331 12.88 20.16 -2.89
CA GLY A 331 12.16 21.41 -3.13
C GLY A 331 10.74 21.16 -3.61
N ALA A 332 10.55 20.21 -4.53
CA ALA A 332 9.23 19.86 -5.06
C ALA A 332 8.26 19.31 -4.00
N SER A 333 8.78 18.55 -3.02
CA SER A 333 7.98 18.00 -1.92
C SER A 333 7.81 18.96 -0.74
N SER A 334 8.66 19.99 -0.61
CA SER A 334 8.63 20.95 0.52
C SER A 334 7.55 22.03 0.39
N VAL A 335 6.97 22.19 -0.79
CA VAL A 335 5.96 23.23 -1.12
C VAL A 335 4.55 22.83 -0.66
N THR A 336 4.43 21.68 0.02
CA THR A 336 3.17 21.04 0.41
C THR A 336 2.80 21.40 1.85
N ILE A 337 1.60 21.00 2.29
CA ILE A 337 1.14 21.29 3.67
C ILE A 337 1.87 20.49 4.74
N ARG A 338 2.46 19.34 4.38
CA ARG A 338 3.13 18.39 5.29
C ARG A 338 4.21 17.61 4.56
N VAL A 339 5.27 17.18 5.26
CA VAL A 339 6.30 16.32 4.68
C VAL A 339 5.89 14.87 4.81
N GLU A 340 5.59 14.22 3.68
CA GLU A 340 5.34 12.79 3.65
C GLU A 340 6.60 12.02 3.28
N THR A 341 6.93 11.00 4.07
CA THR A 341 8.16 10.22 3.90
C THR A 341 8.23 9.47 2.57
N ARG A 342 7.07 9.12 1.98
CA ARG A 342 7.00 8.55 0.62
C ARG A 342 7.63 9.43 -0.46
N TRP A 343 7.64 10.75 -0.29
CA TRP A 343 8.21 11.67 -1.29
C TRP A 343 9.74 11.79 -1.19
N ILE A 344 10.29 11.50 -0.02
CA ILE A 344 11.74 11.58 0.26
C ILE A 344 12.47 10.38 -0.38
N TYR A 345 11.76 9.30 -0.65
CA TYR A 345 12.35 8.03 -1.07
C TYR A 345 13.22 8.14 -2.34
N VAL A 346 12.82 8.97 -3.31
CA VAL A 346 13.63 9.24 -4.52
C VAL A 346 14.95 9.94 -4.19
N SER A 347 14.92 10.90 -3.27
CA SER A 347 16.10 11.64 -2.80
C SER A 347 17.03 10.73 -2.00
N MET A 348 16.48 9.88 -1.12
CA MET A 348 17.23 8.89 -0.36
C MET A 348 17.93 7.88 -1.29
N THR A 349 17.20 7.38 -2.31
CA THR A 349 17.77 6.47 -3.30
C THR A 349 18.90 7.12 -4.10
N ALA A 350 18.74 8.40 -4.47
CA ALA A 350 19.80 9.16 -5.12
C ALA A 350 21.00 9.41 -4.19
N ALA A 351 20.81 9.55 -2.89
CA ALA A 351 21.89 9.65 -1.90
C ALA A 351 22.70 8.35 -1.81
N TYR A 352 22.04 7.18 -1.81
CA TYR A 352 22.73 5.87 -1.89
C TYR A 352 23.55 5.73 -3.18
N LEU A 353 23.00 6.18 -4.31
CA LEU A 353 23.71 6.20 -5.59
C LEU A 353 24.86 7.20 -5.61
N LEU A 354 24.73 8.34 -4.93
CA LEU A 354 25.83 9.28 -4.72
C LEU A 354 26.95 8.63 -3.91
N ALA A 355 26.64 7.91 -2.82
CA ALA A 355 27.64 7.14 -2.07
C ALA A 355 28.37 6.11 -2.96
N ALA A 356 27.63 5.41 -3.84
CA ALA A 356 28.22 4.51 -4.85
C ALA A 356 29.14 5.23 -5.84
N TYR A 357 28.78 6.46 -6.24
CA TYR A 357 29.64 7.30 -7.06
C TYR A 357 30.91 7.74 -6.32
N LEU A 358 30.79 8.18 -5.06
CA LEU A 358 31.94 8.58 -4.24
C LEU A 358 32.92 7.42 -4.07
N TYR A 359 32.42 6.22 -3.79
CA TYR A 359 33.21 4.99 -3.78
C TYR A 359 33.95 4.78 -5.13
N GLY A 360 33.23 4.90 -6.25
CA GLY A 360 33.81 4.71 -7.58
C GLY A 360 34.89 5.73 -7.92
N MET A 361 34.73 6.96 -7.46
CA MET A 361 35.73 8.03 -7.58
C MET A 361 36.99 7.75 -6.74
N ILE A 362 36.83 7.31 -5.49
CA ILE A 362 37.97 7.01 -4.59
C ILE A 362 38.78 5.82 -5.12
N THR A 363 38.11 4.82 -5.68
CA THR A 363 38.73 3.58 -6.19
C THR A 363 39.16 3.64 -7.65
N ALA A 364 38.80 4.70 -8.37
CA ALA A 364 39.20 4.89 -9.75
C ALA A 364 40.72 5.03 -9.90
N LYS A 365 41.29 4.26 -10.84
CA LYS A 365 42.68 4.39 -11.25
C LYS A 365 42.92 5.79 -11.85
N PRO A 366 44.02 6.48 -11.51
CA PRO A 366 44.37 7.74 -12.17
C PRO A 366 44.58 7.51 -13.68
N GLU A 367 43.89 8.27 -14.54
CA GLU A 367 44.15 8.30 -15.98
C GLU A 367 45.43 9.13 -16.23
N HIS A 368 46.60 8.54 -15.99
CA HIS A 368 47.85 9.23 -16.33
C HIS A 368 48.05 9.27 -17.86
N GLY A 369 48.21 10.48 -18.39
CA GLY A 369 48.51 10.76 -19.79
C GLY A 369 49.71 9.99 -20.37
N LYS A 370 49.80 9.99 -21.70
CA LYS A 370 50.80 9.28 -22.50
C LYS A 370 52.20 9.91 -22.35
N VAL A 371 52.93 9.63 -21.28
CA VAL A 371 54.40 9.77 -21.26
C VAL A 371 55.02 8.53 -20.61
N VAL A 372 55.94 7.89 -21.32
CA VAL A 372 56.57 6.61 -20.96
C VAL A 372 57.88 6.92 -20.25
N ASP A 373 57.95 6.63 -18.94
CA ASP A 373 59.18 6.72 -18.15
C ASP A 373 59.27 5.55 -17.17
N ILE A 374 60.47 5.02 -16.94
CA ILE A 374 60.75 3.80 -16.15
C ILE A 374 60.35 3.95 -14.66
N LYS A 375 60.32 5.19 -14.11
CA LYS A 375 59.75 5.51 -12.77
C LYS A 375 58.24 5.26 -12.67
N ARG A 376 57.54 4.99 -13.78
CA ARG A 376 56.08 4.81 -13.85
C ARG A 376 55.62 3.40 -13.49
N GLU A 377 56.42 2.35 -13.67
CA GLU A 377 55.98 0.98 -13.32
C GLU A 377 55.90 0.76 -11.81
N ALA A 378 56.91 1.22 -11.08
CA ALA A 378 56.88 1.25 -9.62
C ALA A 378 55.72 2.12 -9.08
N ARG A 379 55.46 3.28 -9.72
CA ARG A 379 54.34 4.18 -9.36
C ARG A 379 52.98 3.59 -9.71
N LYS A 380 52.83 2.93 -10.86
CA LYS A 380 51.63 2.17 -11.26
C LYS A 380 51.35 1.01 -10.31
N ALA A 381 52.39 0.30 -9.86
CA ALA A 381 52.24 -0.78 -8.89
C ALA A 381 51.82 -0.26 -7.50
N ALA A 382 52.41 0.86 -7.06
CA ALA A 382 52.02 1.56 -5.83
C ALA A 382 50.59 2.11 -5.90
N ASP A 383 50.20 2.75 -7.00
CA ASP A 383 48.83 3.26 -7.22
C ASP A 383 47.80 2.14 -7.34
N LYS A 384 48.18 0.99 -7.93
CA LYS A 384 47.32 -0.20 -8.00
C LYS A 384 47.14 -0.83 -6.60
N LYS A 385 48.18 -0.84 -5.76
CA LYS A 385 48.12 -1.31 -4.37
C LYS A 385 47.30 -0.35 -3.51
N ALA A 386 47.52 0.96 -3.62
CA ALA A 386 46.76 2.00 -2.94
C ALA A 386 45.28 2.00 -3.35
N GLY A 387 44.98 1.89 -4.64
CA GLY A 387 43.60 1.79 -5.12
C GLY A 387 42.88 0.53 -4.63
N ARG A 388 43.59 -0.61 -4.52
CA ARG A 388 43.03 -1.84 -3.93
C ARG A 388 42.79 -1.68 -2.42
N GLN A 389 43.70 -1.06 -1.69
CA GLN A 389 43.52 -0.77 -0.25
C GLN A 389 42.35 0.18 -0.01
N SER A 390 42.24 1.26 -0.79
CA SER A 390 41.11 2.19 -0.71
C SER A 390 39.79 1.51 -1.06
N ALA A 391 39.77 0.58 -2.02
CA ALA A 391 38.57 -0.19 -2.35
C ALA A 391 38.14 -1.13 -1.22
N VAL A 392 39.08 -1.81 -0.58
CA VAL A 392 38.81 -2.65 0.60
C VAL A 392 38.29 -1.79 1.75
N LEU A 393 38.94 -0.66 2.04
CA LEU A 393 38.52 0.26 3.10
C LEU A 393 37.12 0.83 2.84
N CYS A 394 36.88 1.41 1.66
CA CYS A 394 35.58 2.01 1.34
C CYS A 394 34.48 0.94 1.23
N GLY A 395 34.81 -0.26 0.76
CA GLY A 395 33.89 -1.39 0.73
C GLY A 395 33.52 -1.85 2.15
N GLY A 396 34.51 -1.90 3.06
CA GLY A 396 34.30 -2.18 4.47
C GLY A 396 33.46 -1.10 5.17
N LEU A 397 33.73 0.19 4.90
CA LEU A 397 32.92 1.29 5.42
C LEU A 397 31.47 1.21 4.94
N PHE A 398 31.23 0.95 3.66
CA PHE A 398 29.87 0.83 3.15
C PHE A 398 29.12 -0.39 3.69
N LEU A 399 29.80 -1.53 3.83
CA LEU A 399 29.22 -2.71 4.47
C LEU A 399 28.90 -2.43 5.94
N LEU A 400 29.79 -1.75 6.67
CA LEU A 400 29.56 -1.32 8.04
C LEU A 400 28.35 -0.38 8.13
N TYR A 401 28.21 0.57 7.21
CA TYR A 401 27.03 1.43 7.13
C TYR A 401 25.74 0.62 6.97
N ILE A 402 25.71 -0.37 6.07
CA ILE A 402 24.54 -1.25 5.88
C ILE A 402 24.24 -2.03 7.17
N ILE A 403 25.26 -2.60 7.82
CA ILE A 403 25.10 -3.38 9.06
C ILE A 403 24.53 -2.52 10.18
N ILE A 404 24.98 -1.26 10.31
CA ILE A 404 24.48 -0.33 11.33
C ILE A 404 23.06 0.14 11.00
N MET A 405 22.76 0.44 9.73
CA MET A 405 21.44 0.92 9.33
C MET A 405 20.37 -0.18 9.29
N PHE A 406 20.75 -1.45 9.15
CA PHE A 406 19.81 -2.57 9.13
C PHE A 406 18.85 -2.62 10.34
N PRO A 407 19.32 -2.61 11.60
CA PRO A 407 18.44 -2.53 12.76
C PRO A 407 17.65 -1.21 12.84
N VAL A 408 18.21 -0.08 12.41
CA VAL A 408 17.51 1.22 12.37
C VAL A 408 16.30 1.18 11.44
N GLU A 409 16.50 0.72 10.21
CA GLU A 409 15.43 0.63 9.22
C GLU A 409 14.37 -0.39 9.66
N ASN A 410 14.77 -1.55 10.20
CA ASN A 410 13.81 -2.51 10.75
C ASN A 410 12.98 -1.96 11.90
N TYR A 411 13.58 -1.18 12.80
CA TYR A 411 12.86 -0.53 13.89
C TYR A 411 11.77 0.40 13.33
N TYR A 412 12.11 1.31 12.43
CA TYR A 412 11.13 2.24 11.88
C TYR A 412 10.07 1.54 11.01
N ARG A 413 10.44 0.48 10.29
CA ARG A 413 9.48 -0.37 9.58
C ARG A 413 8.49 -1.04 10.54
N GLY A 414 8.95 -1.45 11.71
CA GLY A 414 8.09 -1.96 12.78
C GLY A 414 7.09 -0.94 13.32
N GLN A 415 7.27 0.35 13.02
CA GLN A 415 6.37 1.44 13.42
C GLN A 415 5.37 1.83 12.32
N TYR A 416 5.27 1.09 11.21
CA TYR A 416 4.24 1.30 10.20
C TYR A 416 2.80 1.37 10.75
N PRO A 417 2.42 0.60 11.80
CA PRO A 417 1.10 0.71 12.40
C PRO A 417 0.72 2.11 12.90
N ASN A 418 1.70 2.96 13.19
CA ASN A 418 1.47 4.33 13.66
C ASN A 418 1.20 5.31 12.51
N LEU A 419 1.35 4.91 11.25
CA LEU A 419 1.11 5.77 10.10
C LEU A 419 -0.38 6.12 9.98
N TYR A 420 -0.67 7.35 9.55
CA TYR A 420 -2.01 7.94 9.59
C TYR A 420 -3.13 7.14 8.91
N PHE A 421 -2.82 6.33 7.91
CA PHE A 421 -3.81 5.53 7.17
C PHE A 421 -3.79 4.04 7.56
N TRP A 422 -2.82 3.60 8.37
CA TRP A 422 -2.59 2.18 8.62
C TRP A 422 -3.69 1.57 9.49
N ALA A 423 -4.10 2.28 10.54
CA ALA A 423 -5.20 1.86 11.40
C ALA A 423 -6.50 1.68 10.60
N ASP A 424 -6.81 2.61 9.69
CA ASP A 424 -7.99 2.49 8.84
C ASP A 424 -7.84 1.33 7.86
N GLN A 425 -6.68 1.18 7.20
CA GLN A 425 -6.42 0.02 6.34
C GLN A 425 -6.58 -1.31 7.09
N GLN A 426 -6.19 -1.39 8.37
CA GLN A 426 -6.42 -2.56 9.21
C GLN A 426 -7.92 -2.80 9.47
N ARG A 427 -8.71 -1.76 9.72
CA ARG A 427 -10.16 -1.88 9.88
C ARG A 427 -10.81 -2.47 8.64
N TYR A 428 -10.47 -1.98 7.45
CA TYR A 428 -11.06 -2.48 6.20
C TYR A 428 -10.51 -3.84 5.78
N ASN A 429 -9.27 -4.17 6.12
CA ASN A 429 -8.76 -5.54 5.99
C ASN A 429 -9.55 -6.49 6.90
N SER A 430 -9.79 -6.11 8.15
CA SER A 430 -10.61 -6.89 9.09
C SER A 430 -12.06 -6.99 8.63
N LEU A 431 -12.63 -5.91 8.08
CA LEU A 431 -13.97 -5.95 7.47
C LEU A 431 -13.99 -7.01 6.37
N ALA A 432 -13.04 -6.99 5.44
CA ALA A 432 -12.95 -8.00 4.37
C ALA A 432 -12.79 -9.42 4.93
N GLU A 433 -11.94 -9.63 5.94
CA GLU A 433 -11.74 -10.94 6.57
C GLU A 433 -13.01 -11.48 7.22
N GLU A 434 -13.68 -10.67 8.03
CA GLU A 434 -14.90 -11.05 8.77
C GLU A 434 -16.13 -11.17 7.88
N THR A 435 -16.02 -10.76 6.61
CA THR A 435 -17.10 -10.76 5.63
C THR A 435 -16.79 -11.69 4.46
N TYR A 436 -16.29 -11.17 3.34
CA TYR A 436 -15.95 -11.94 2.14
C TYR A 436 -14.93 -13.05 2.43
N GLY A 437 -14.00 -12.84 3.36
CA GLY A 437 -13.03 -13.85 3.78
C GLY A 437 -13.66 -15.08 4.45
N LYS A 438 -14.72 -14.90 5.24
CA LYS A 438 -15.47 -15.99 5.90
C LYS A 438 -16.56 -16.59 5.03
N TYR A 439 -17.30 -15.75 4.31
CA TYR A 439 -18.53 -16.14 3.62
C TYR A 439 -18.37 -16.29 2.10
N GLY A 440 -17.24 -15.88 1.52
CA GLY A 440 -17.04 -15.89 0.07
C GLY A 440 -18.16 -15.12 -0.63
N ASP A 441 -18.69 -15.69 -1.72
CA ASP A 441 -19.77 -15.09 -2.50
C ASP A 441 -21.13 -15.10 -1.78
N ASP A 442 -21.29 -15.86 -0.68
CA ASP A 442 -22.55 -15.93 0.08
C ASP A 442 -22.89 -14.62 0.80
N ILE A 443 -21.96 -13.66 0.85
CA ILE A 443 -22.21 -12.30 1.32
C ILE A 443 -23.13 -11.51 0.39
N PHE A 444 -23.12 -11.80 -0.91
CA PHE A 444 -23.91 -11.03 -1.84
C PHE A 444 -25.40 -11.27 -1.61
N GLY A 445 -26.18 -10.19 -1.55
CA GLY A 445 -27.60 -10.23 -1.20
C GLY A 445 -27.90 -10.21 0.31
N ARG A 446 -26.87 -10.16 1.17
CA ARG A 446 -27.06 -10.04 2.62
C ARG A 446 -27.22 -8.60 3.07
N LYS A 447 -28.01 -8.42 4.13
CA LYS A 447 -28.07 -7.18 4.91
C LYS A 447 -27.04 -7.24 6.03
N ILE A 448 -26.05 -6.36 5.96
CA ILE A 448 -24.93 -6.27 6.89
C ILE A 448 -25.23 -5.16 7.89
N TYR A 449 -25.40 -5.53 9.15
CA TYR A 449 -25.63 -4.61 10.25
C TYR A 449 -24.34 -4.42 11.03
N ILE A 450 -23.89 -3.19 11.21
CA ILE A 450 -22.70 -2.85 11.97
C ILE A 450 -23.13 -2.16 13.26
N ILE A 451 -22.82 -2.77 14.40
CA ILE A 451 -23.05 -2.22 15.73
C ILE A 451 -21.96 -1.19 16.03
N GLY A 452 -22.38 0.07 16.20
CA GLY A 452 -21.51 1.23 16.41
C GLY A 452 -21.20 1.99 15.12
N ASN A 453 -20.74 3.22 15.27
CA ASN A 453 -20.31 4.09 14.17
C ASN A 453 -19.10 4.97 14.58
N SER A 454 -18.22 4.42 15.42
CA SER A 454 -17.02 5.09 15.89
C SER A 454 -15.98 5.27 14.78
N TYR A 455 -15.99 4.42 13.75
CA TYR A 455 -15.09 4.54 12.60
C TYR A 455 -15.55 5.54 11.55
N GLN A 456 -16.78 6.07 11.66
CA GLN A 456 -17.34 7.08 10.75
C GLN A 456 -17.22 6.66 9.28
N MET A 457 -17.61 5.42 8.97
CA MET A 457 -17.57 4.90 7.60
C MET A 457 -18.43 5.77 6.69
N SER A 458 -17.86 6.24 5.59
CA SER A 458 -18.60 7.08 4.65
C SER A 458 -19.68 6.31 3.90
N ASP A 459 -20.75 7.00 3.51
CA ASP A 459 -21.79 6.50 2.60
C ASP A 459 -21.22 5.88 1.32
N PHE A 460 -20.19 6.50 0.75
CA PHE A 460 -19.51 6.00 -0.44
C PHE A 460 -18.86 4.64 -0.16
N THR A 461 -18.14 4.53 0.95
CA THR A 461 -17.47 3.29 1.36
C THR A 461 -18.48 2.19 1.62
N ALA A 462 -19.54 2.47 2.40
CA ALA A 462 -20.59 1.51 2.72
C ALA A 462 -21.27 0.92 1.47
N ARG A 463 -21.46 1.73 0.43
CA ARG A 463 -22.08 1.30 -0.84
C ARG A 463 -21.13 0.63 -1.83
N THR A 464 -19.82 0.82 -1.66
CA THR A 464 -18.83 0.47 -2.70
C THR A 464 -17.90 -0.65 -2.26
N PHE A 465 -17.61 -0.75 -0.97
CA PHE A 465 -16.63 -1.69 -0.43
C PHE A 465 -16.83 -3.11 -0.93
N PHE A 466 -18.04 -3.69 -0.77
CA PHE A 466 -18.28 -5.08 -1.18
C PHE A 466 -18.26 -5.31 -2.69
N LYS A 467 -18.40 -4.27 -3.51
CA LYS A 467 -18.35 -4.39 -4.98
C LYS A 467 -16.98 -4.84 -5.45
N GLU A 468 -15.92 -4.58 -4.68
CA GLU A 468 -14.55 -4.92 -5.06
C GLU A 468 -14.28 -6.42 -5.16
N PHE A 469 -15.06 -7.22 -4.45
CA PHE A 469 -14.98 -8.68 -4.45
C PHE A 469 -15.84 -9.32 -5.54
N ASP A 470 -16.84 -8.59 -6.04
CA ASP A 470 -17.76 -9.06 -7.07
C ASP A 470 -17.14 -8.93 -8.47
N ARG A 471 -17.20 -10.00 -9.27
CA ARG A 471 -16.73 -10.02 -10.67
C ARG A 471 -17.52 -9.04 -11.54
N ASP A 472 -18.81 -8.90 -11.28
CA ASP A 472 -19.69 -7.98 -12.02
C ASP A 472 -19.64 -6.56 -11.43
N ARG A 473 -18.96 -6.37 -10.29
CA ARG A 473 -18.71 -5.10 -9.60
C ARG A 473 -20.00 -4.41 -9.13
N LYS A 474 -21.02 -5.19 -8.78
CA LYS A 474 -22.33 -4.68 -8.36
C LYS A 474 -22.63 -4.94 -6.90
N ALA A 475 -22.17 -6.07 -6.36
CA ALA A 475 -22.57 -6.59 -5.05
C ALA A 475 -24.10 -6.59 -4.87
N GLU A 476 -24.83 -7.08 -5.88
CA GLU A 476 -26.29 -6.96 -5.96
C GLU A 476 -26.98 -7.42 -4.66
N GLY A 477 -27.89 -6.58 -4.15
CA GLY A 477 -28.68 -6.84 -2.94
C GLY A 477 -27.90 -6.75 -1.61
N THR A 478 -26.61 -6.40 -1.63
CA THR A 478 -25.81 -6.24 -0.41
C THR A 478 -25.98 -4.82 0.14
N GLU A 479 -26.45 -4.70 1.38
CA GLU A 479 -26.69 -3.41 2.02
C GLU A 479 -25.99 -3.33 3.37
N VAL A 480 -25.42 -2.15 3.68
CA VAL A 480 -24.77 -1.89 4.97
C VAL A 480 -25.63 -0.93 5.77
N HIS A 481 -25.97 -1.33 6.99
CA HIS A 481 -26.82 -0.60 7.93
C HIS A 481 -26.06 -0.40 9.24
N PHE A 482 -26.05 0.82 9.78
CA PHE A 482 -25.46 1.10 11.08
C PHE A 482 -26.54 1.07 12.15
N ILE A 483 -26.26 0.41 13.27
CA ILE A 483 -27.17 0.29 14.41
C ILE A 483 -26.43 0.61 15.71
N ASP A 484 -27.13 1.16 16.70
CA ASP A 484 -26.55 1.49 18.00
C ASP A 484 -26.56 0.27 18.93
N SER A 485 -27.55 -0.60 18.77
CA SER A 485 -27.79 -1.75 19.62
C SER A 485 -28.36 -2.94 18.87
N ILE A 486 -28.16 -4.14 19.41
CA ILE A 486 -28.84 -5.34 18.93
C ILE A 486 -30.37 -5.23 19.06
N HIS A 487 -30.89 -4.33 19.91
CA HIS A 487 -32.32 -4.09 20.04
C HIS A 487 -32.92 -3.37 18.82
N ASP A 488 -32.11 -2.76 17.95
CA ASP A 488 -32.58 -2.00 16.78
C ASP A 488 -32.94 -2.92 15.60
N ILE A 489 -32.68 -4.22 15.73
CA ILE A 489 -32.96 -5.24 14.71
C ILE A 489 -33.76 -6.38 15.35
N GLY A 490 -34.67 -6.98 14.58
CA GLY A 490 -35.43 -8.15 15.01
C GLY A 490 -34.59 -9.43 15.12
N LEU A 491 -35.25 -10.59 15.05
CA LEU A 491 -34.56 -11.88 15.05
C LEU A 491 -33.63 -12.03 13.84
N ILE A 492 -32.44 -12.60 14.07
CA ILE A 492 -31.43 -12.74 13.03
C ILE A 492 -31.83 -13.84 12.05
N THR A 493 -32.05 -13.45 10.79
CA THR A 493 -32.36 -14.39 9.70
C THR A 493 -31.10 -14.82 8.94
N ASN A 494 -31.23 -15.75 8.00
CA ASN A 494 -30.07 -16.26 7.24
C ASN A 494 -29.50 -15.25 6.24
N ASN A 495 -30.25 -14.20 5.88
CA ASN A 495 -29.77 -13.14 5.00
C ASN A 495 -29.14 -11.96 5.77
N MET A 496 -29.04 -12.04 7.10
CA MET A 496 -28.46 -11.00 7.94
C MET A 496 -27.04 -11.39 8.36
N LEU A 497 -26.15 -10.41 8.34
CA LEU A 497 -24.83 -10.47 8.96
C LEU A 497 -24.74 -9.36 9.99
N VAL A 498 -24.30 -9.65 11.21
CA VAL A 498 -24.15 -8.66 12.28
C VAL A 498 -22.69 -8.58 12.69
N LEU A 499 -22.10 -7.42 12.44
CA LEU A 499 -20.74 -7.07 12.80
C LEU A 499 -20.75 -6.10 13.98
N LYS A 500 -19.67 -6.08 14.75
CA LYS A 500 -19.43 -5.10 15.80
C LYS A 500 -18.09 -4.42 15.57
N GLU A 501 -18.04 -3.11 15.73
CA GLU A 501 -16.76 -2.39 15.75
C GLU A 501 -15.97 -2.74 17.02
N ASP A 502 -14.67 -3.00 16.87
CA ASP A 502 -13.71 -3.19 17.96
C ASP A 502 -12.58 -2.13 17.89
N PRO A 503 -12.83 -0.91 18.41
CA PRO A 503 -11.88 0.19 18.30
C PRO A 503 -10.54 -0.07 18.99
N ALA A 504 -10.50 -0.97 19.98
CA ALA A 504 -9.27 -1.30 20.70
C ALA A 504 -8.25 -2.02 19.80
N HIS A 505 -8.72 -2.76 18.79
CA HIS A 505 -7.89 -3.53 17.87
C HIS A 505 -7.96 -3.04 16.42
N ASN A 506 -8.65 -1.91 16.15
CA ASN A 506 -8.90 -1.41 14.80
C ASN A 506 -9.51 -2.49 13.89
N ALA A 507 -10.50 -3.21 14.40
CA ALA A 507 -11.09 -4.37 13.73
C ALA A 507 -12.63 -4.30 13.70
N PHE A 508 -13.22 -5.13 12.85
CA PHE A 508 -14.60 -5.57 12.96
C PHE A 508 -14.62 -6.98 13.53
N GLN A 509 -15.71 -7.36 14.17
CA GLN A 509 -15.94 -8.71 14.66
C GLN A 509 -17.30 -9.18 14.18
N ASP A 510 -17.34 -10.34 13.55
CA ASP A 510 -18.59 -11.04 13.26
C ASP A 510 -19.19 -11.62 14.54
N VAL A 511 -20.32 -11.04 14.95
CA VAL A 511 -21.09 -11.43 16.13
C VAL A 511 -22.43 -12.07 15.74
N THR A 512 -22.61 -12.43 14.48
CA THR A 512 -23.90 -12.89 13.93
C THR A 512 -24.48 -14.06 14.72
N ASP A 513 -23.69 -15.11 14.95
CA ASP A 513 -24.14 -16.29 15.69
C ASP A 513 -24.35 -16.00 17.18
N PHE A 514 -23.52 -15.14 17.77
CA PHE A 514 -23.69 -14.71 19.15
C PHE A 514 -25.01 -13.96 19.34
N VAL A 515 -25.30 -12.97 18.49
CA VAL A 515 -26.54 -12.18 18.56
C VAL A 515 -27.75 -13.05 18.21
N ARG A 516 -27.62 -13.97 17.24
CA ARG A 516 -28.68 -14.93 16.89
C ARG A 516 -29.07 -15.79 18.09
N ASN A 517 -28.09 -16.40 18.76
CA ASN A 517 -28.35 -17.24 19.94
C ASN A 517 -28.88 -16.41 21.11
N LEU A 518 -28.40 -15.17 21.30
CA LEU A 518 -28.90 -14.28 22.36
C LEU A 518 -30.37 -13.86 22.13
N LYS A 519 -30.75 -13.66 20.86
CA LYS A 519 -32.12 -13.26 20.49
C LYS A 519 -33.10 -14.41 20.40
N CYS A 520 -32.64 -15.60 20.01
CA CYS A 520 -33.44 -16.81 19.92
C CYS A 520 -32.58 -18.02 20.30
N GLU A 521 -32.63 -18.40 21.57
CA GLU A 521 -31.90 -19.56 22.11
C GLU A 521 -32.81 -20.79 22.05
N ALA A 522 -32.37 -21.81 21.30
CA ALA A 522 -33.00 -23.12 21.30
C ALA A 522 -32.57 -23.90 22.56
N VAL A 523 -33.38 -23.88 23.62
CA VAL A 523 -33.05 -24.54 24.89
C VAL A 523 -33.23 -26.05 24.80
N TYR A 524 -34.34 -26.51 24.22
CA TYR A 524 -34.62 -27.93 24.01
C TYR A 524 -35.60 -28.14 22.85
N GLY A 525 -35.43 -29.21 22.07
CA GLY A 525 -36.42 -29.68 21.09
C GLY A 525 -36.77 -28.70 19.96
N TYR A 526 -35.98 -27.64 19.74
CA TYR A 526 -36.15 -26.68 18.64
C TYR A 526 -34.84 -26.56 17.87
N TYR A 527 -34.90 -26.46 16.54
CA TYR A 527 -33.73 -26.54 15.67
C TYR A 527 -33.63 -25.33 14.72
N ARG A 528 -32.42 -25.10 14.18
CA ARG A 528 -32.10 -23.91 13.36
C ARG A 528 -32.93 -23.77 12.08
N ASP A 529 -33.44 -24.87 11.56
CA ASP A 529 -34.31 -24.92 10.38
C ASP A 529 -35.80 -24.77 10.71
N GLY A 530 -36.12 -24.42 11.97
CA GLY A 530 -37.48 -24.19 12.45
C GLY A 530 -38.18 -25.45 12.94
N TRP A 531 -37.58 -26.64 12.76
CA TRP A 531 -38.18 -27.88 13.27
C TRP A 531 -38.29 -27.86 14.79
N MET A 532 -39.38 -28.44 15.27
CA MET A 532 -39.72 -28.53 16.67
C MET A 532 -40.20 -29.95 17.00
N ASP A 533 -39.76 -30.48 18.14
CA ASP A 533 -40.16 -31.78 18.67
C ASP A 533 -41.51 -31.71 19.41
N GLU A 534 -42.01 -32.88 19.84
CA GLU A 534 -43.23 -33.00 20.68
C GLU A 534 -43.15 -32.13 21.95
N SER A 535 -41.95 -31.95 22.51
CA SER A 535 -41.70 -31.00 23.59
C SER A 535 -40.53 -30.10 23.21
N ALA A 536 -40.71 -28.79 23.31
CA ALA A 536 -39.67 -27.82 22.98
C ALA A 536 -39.69 -26.61 23.91
N GLU A 537 -38.53 -26.03 24.14
CA GLU A 537 -38.32 -24.82 24.91
C GLU A 537 -37.41 -23.86 24.14
N VAL A 538 -37.87 -22.63 23.96
CA VAL A 538 -37.15 -21.58 23.22
C VAL A 538 -37.20 -20.29 24.02
N ARG A 539 -36.07 -19.61 24.14
CA ARG A 539 -36.00 -18.28 24.73
C ARG A 539 -35.85 -17.23 23.64
N ILE A 540 -36.75 -16.26 23.63
CA ILE A 540 -36.83 -15.24 22.59
C ILE A 540 -36.72 -13.87 23.24
N MET A 541 -35.80 -13.05 22.72
CA MET A 541 -35.75 -11.63 23.07
C MET A 541 -36.86 -10.90 22.32
N THR A 542 -37.80 -10.34 23.08
CA THR A 542 -38.89 -9.53 22.54
C THR A 542 -38.39 -8.15 22.13
N GLY A 543 -38.98 -7.59 21.07
CA GLY A 543 -38.74 -6.21 20.64
C GLY A 543 -39.42 -5.17 21.52
N THR A 544 -39.48 -3.95 21.01
CA THR A 544 -40.11 -2.81 21.70
C THR A 544 -41.63 -2.94 21.79
N SER A 545 -42.27 -3.64 20.84
CA SER A 545 -43.70 -3.92 20.90
C SER A 545 -44.10 -4.93 21.98
N GLY A 546 -43.17 -5.77 22.43
CA GLY A 546 -43.48 -6.91 23.31
C GLY A 546 -44.28 -8.02 22.62
N VAL A 547 -44.37 -8.04 21.29
CA VAL A 547 -45.16 -9.05 20.56
C VAL A 547 -44.26 -10.08 19.87
N ILE A 548 -44.47 -11.37 20.16
CA ILE A 548 -43.84 -12.48 19.47
C ILE A 548 -44.82 -13.02 18.43
N LYS A 549 -44.41 -13.01 17.16
CA LYS A 549 -45.17 -13.58 16.04
C LYS A 549 -44.65 -14.98 15.75
N LEU A 550 -45.56 -15.92 15.62
CA LEU A 550 -45.29 -17.32 15.31
C LEU A 550 -45.97 -17.66 13.99
N GLU A 551 -45.22 -18.23 13.07
CA GLU A 551 -45.74 -18.90 11.89
C GLU A 551 -45.50 -20.40 12.05
N ILE A 552 -46.59 -21.13 12.25
CA ILE A 552 -46.59 -22.57 12.51
C ILE A 552 -46.95 -23.27 11.22
N TYR A 553 -46.16 -24.27 10.85
CA TYR A 553 -46.38 -25.12 9.70
C TYR A 553 -46.32 -26.60 10.07
N TYR A 554 -47.38 -27.34 9.74
CA TYR A 554 -47.42 -28.79 9.88
C TYR A 554 -47.48 -29.46 8.49
N PRO A 555 -46.46 -30.27 8.13
CA PRO A 555 -46.38 -30.90 6.81
C PRO A 555 -47.18 -32.21 6.68
N GLY A 556 -47.72 -32.75 7.78
CA GLY A 556 -48.48 -34.01 7.77
C GLY A 556 -49.97 -33.84 7.49
N GLU A 557 -50.70 -34.96 7.47
CA GLU A 557 -52.16 -34.96 7.40
C GLU A 557 -52.77 -34.56 8.75
N LEU A 558 -53.69 -33.60 8.72
CA LEU A 558 -54.39 -33.10 9.90
C LEU A 558 -55.67 -33.89 10.15
N THR A 559 -55.85 -34.35 11.39
CA THR A 559 -57.05 -35.09 11.83
C THR A 559 -58.01 -34.23 12.64
N GLY A 560 -57.60 -33.02 13.04
CA GLY A 560 -58.35 -32.11 13.89
C GLY A 560 -58.23 -32.40 15.38
N SER A 561 -57.29 -33.28 15.77
CA SER A 561 -57.00 -33.66 17.16
C SER A 561 -55.63 -33.20 17.65
N GLU A 562 -54.88 -32.53 16.77
CA GLU A 562 -53.56 -31.96 17.01
C GLU A 562 -53.67 -30.69 17.86
N ILE A 563 -53.19 -30.76 19.10
CA ILE A 563 -53.22 -29.67 20.08
C ILE A 563 -51.79 -29.36 20.52
N SER A 564 -51.41 -28.10 20.41
CA SER A 564 -50.16 -27.55 20.94
C SER A 564 -50.46 -26.70 22.18
N LYS A 565 -49.91 -27.07 23.33
CA LYS A 565 -50.01 -26.28 24.56
C LYS A 565 -48.82 -25.34 24.64
N ILE A 566 -49.08 -24.05 24.72
CA ILE A 566 -48.06 -23.00 24.73
C ILE A 566 -48.07 -22.32 26.11
N SER A 567 -46.91 -22.32 26.77
CA SER A 567 -46.68 -21.62 28.04
C SER A 567 -45.62 -20.53 27.86
N LEU A 568 -45.83 -19.37 28.50
CA LEU A 568 -44.90 -18.24 28.54
C LEU A 568 -44.39 -18.07 29.97
N ASN A 569 -43.08 -18.11 30.15
CA ASN A 569 -42.43 -17.96 31.46
C ASN A 569 -42.98 -18.94 32.54
N GLY A 570 -43.40 -20.13 32.11
CA GLY A 570 -43.97 -21.16 32.97
C GLY A 570 -45.48 -21.09 33.19
N GLU A 571 -46.14 -20.01 32.77
CA GLU A 571 -47.58 -19.84 32.86
C GLU A 571 -48.27 -20.27 31.54
N PRO A 572 -49.35 -21.06 31.59
CA PRO A 572 -50.06 -21.48 30.38
C PRO A 572 -50.76 -20.29 29.73
N VAL A 573 -50.44 -20.00 28.47
CA VAL A 573 -51.00 -18.86 27.73
C VAL A 573 -52.09 -19.29 26.78
N LYS A 574 -51.88 -20.39 26.05
CA LYS A 574 -52.80 -20.79 24.96
C LYS A 574 -52.71 -22.27 24.63
N ASP A 575 -53.87 -22.91 24.49
CA ASP A 575 -54.01 -24.22 23.84
C ASP A 575 -54.46 -23.98 22.40
N LEU A 576 -53.61 -24.35 21.44
CA LEU A 576 -53.83 -24.12 20.02
C LEU A 576 -54.20 -25.44 19.33
N VAL A 577 -55.40 -25.48 18.73
CA VAL A 577 -55.80 -26.60 17.85
C VAL A 577 -55.26 -26.35 16.45
N ILE A 578 -54.40 -27.23 15.95
CA ILE A 578 -53.82 -27.14 14.61
C ILE A 578 -54.83 -27.69 13.61
N ASN A 579 -55.57 -26.80 12.96
CA ASN A 579 -56.63 -27.16 12.00
C ASN A 579 -56.32 -26.75 10.55
N GLN A 580 -55.20 -26.08 10.33
CA GLN A 580 -54.68 -25.69 9.02
C GLN A 580 -53.19 -25.99 8.97
N ASN A 581 -52.69 -26.34 7.79
CA ASN A 581 -51.27 -26.66 7.62
C ASN A 581 -50.37 -25.46 7.90
N THR A 582 -50.83 -24.22 7.70
CA THR A 582 -50.11 -23.00 8.06
C THR A 582 -51.01 -22.13 8.95
N MET A 583 -50.50 -21.72 10.09
CA MET A 583 -51.20 -20.85 11.04
C MET A 583 -50.28 -19.72 11.50
N LYS A 584 -50.86 -18.53 11.74
CA LYS A 584 -50.16 -17.38 12.30
C LYS A 584 -50.74 -17.05 13.66
N LEU A 585 -49.87 -16.84 14.64
CA LEU A 585 -50.23 -16.53 16.02
C LEU A 585 -49.37 -15.37 16.52
N GLU A 586 -49.96 -14.52 17.35
CA GLU A 586 -49.24 -13.49 18.10
C GLU A 586 -49.38 -13.77 19.59
N ILE A 587 -48.28 -13.63 20.34
CA ILE A 587 -48.21 -13.78 21.80
C ILE A 587 -47.66 -12.48 22.38
N GLU A 588 -48.40 -11.89 23.31
CA GLU A 588 -47.97 -10.71 24.06
C GLU A 588 -47.02 -11.12 25.19
N ALA A 589 -45.93 -10.37 25.34
CA ALA A 589 -44.88 -10.54 26.33
C ALA A 589 -44.33 -9.16 26.77
N GLU A 590 -43.51 -9.13 27.82
CA GLU A 590 -42.92 -7.86 28.28
C GLU A 590 -41.89 -7.33 27.25
N PRO A 591 -41.96 -6.06 26.83
CA PRO A 591 -41.01 -5.48 25.88
C PRO A 591 -39.54 -5.54 26.33
N ASN A 592 -38.63 -5.75 25.37
CA ASN A 592 -37.18 -5.80 25.59
C ASN A 592 -36.70 -6.82 26.65
N GLN A 593 -37.46 -7.88 26.90
CA GLN A 593 -37.08 -8.96 27.81
C GLN A 593 -36.89 -10.30 27.09
N ILE A 594 -36.32 -11.27 27.82
CA ILE A 594 -36.23 -12.65 27.37
C ILE A 594 -37.50 -13.39 27.82
N ALA A 595 -38.30 -13.76 26.84
CA ALA A 595 -39.50 -14.58 27.01
C ALA A 595 -39.17 -16.05 26.79
N CYS A 596 -39.51 -16.91 27.76
CA CYS A 596 -39.35 -18.35 27.64
C CYS A 596 -40.65 -18.98 27.16
N LEU A 597 -40.66 -19.48 25.92
CA LEU A 597 -41.79 -20.21 25.34
C LEU A 597 -41.56 -21.71 25.44
N ARG A 598 -42.54 -22.41 25.98
CA ARG A 598 -42.57 -23.87 26.03
C ARG A 598 -43.75 -24.40 25.24
N PHE A 599 -43.48 -25.39 24.41
CA PHE A 599 -44.45 -26.10 23.58
C PHE A 599 -44.52 -27.55 24.04
N ASP A 600 -45.73 -28.02 24.33
CA ASP A 600 -46.02 -29.42 24.57
C ASP A 600 -47.14 -29.85 23.60
N ASN A 601 -46.74 -30.59 22.56
CA ASN A 601 -47.56 -31.02 21.45
C ASN A 601 -48.02 -32.47 21.68
N ASN A 602 -49.32 -32.74 21.48
CA ASN A 602 -49.85 -34.11 21.59
C ASN A 602 -49.69 -34.94 20.30
N PHE A 603 -48.99 -34.40 19.29
CA PHE A 603 -48.90 -34.94 17.95
C PHE A 603 -47.47 -34.89 17.41
N TYR A 604 -47.17 -35.75 16.43
CA TYR A 604 -45.88 -35.87 15.78
C TYR A 604 -46.02 -36.27 14.31
N LEU A 605 -45.01 -35.98 13.49
CA LEU A 605 -44.94 -36.38 12.10
C LEU A 605 -44.66 -37.89 12.00
N LYS A 606 -45.64 -38.67 11.55
CA LYS A 606 -45.57 -40.15 11.53
C LYS A 606 -44.50 -40.71 10.58
N ASP A 607 -44.27 -40.04 9.45
CA ASP A 607 -43.35 -40.49 8.40
C ASP A 607 -42.00 -39.75 8.43
N ALA A 608 -41.61 -39.19 9.58
CA ALA A 608 -40.32 -38.53 9.73
C ALA A 608 -39.17 -39.55 9.55
N GLY A 609 -38.35 -39.37 8.51
CA GLY A 609 -37.17 -40.19 8.24
C GLY A 609 -35.93 -39.84 9.09
N GLU A 610 -36.05 -38.83 9.97
CA GLU A 610 -34.99 -38.29 10.80
C GLU A 610 -35.54 -37.97 12.20
N GLN A 611 -34.73 -38.16 13.25
CA GLN A 611 -35.01 -37.72 14.62
C GLN A 611 -33.73 -37.15 15.23
N ARG A 612 -33.77 -35.91 15.74
CA ARG A 612 -32.58 -35.21 16.26
C ARG A 612 -32.51 -35.18 17.80
N GLY A 613 -33.65 -35.22 18.47
CA GLY A 613 -33.76 -35.20 19.92
C GLY A 613 -34.25 -36.52 20.52
N GLU A 614 -34.56 -36.51 21.81
CA GLU A 614 -35.21 -37.66 22.48
C GLU A 614 -36.68 -37.82 22.07
N LYS A 615 -37.32 -36.70 21.70
CA LYS A 615 -38.71 -36.62 21.26
C LYS A 615 -38.78 -36.63 19.73
N ARG A 616 -39.95 -36.92 19.18
CA ARG A 616 -40.17 -36.99 17.72
C ARG A 616 -40.48 -35.61 17.19
N PHE A 617 -40.15 -35.38 15.90
CA PHE A 617 -40.54 -34.15 15.22
C PHE A 617 -42.04 -33.98 15.20
N SER A 618 -42.49 -32.78 15.55
CA SER A 618 -43.89 -32.41 15.59
C SER A 618 -44.25 -31.46 14.45
N MET A 619 -43.66 -30.27 14.43
CA MET A 619 -44.02 -29.21 13.48
C MET A 619 -42.83 -28.29 13.20
N ILE A 620 -43.00 -27.37 12.26
CA ILE A 620 -42.06 -26.28 12.00
C ILE A 620 -42.66 -25.00 12.57
N VAL A 621 -41.88 -24.24 13.35
CA VAL A 621 -42.28 -22.95 13.91
C VAL A 621 -41.23 -21.92 13.58
N ASN A 622 -41.65 -20.84 12.90
CA ASN A 622 -40.82 -19.68 12.66
C ASN A 622 -41.23 -18.55 13.61
N PHE A 623 -40.26 -17.99 14.30
CA PHE A 623 -40.47 -16.85 15.19
C PHE A 623 -40.09 -15.55 14.50
N ALA A 624 -40.83 -14.48 14.79
CA ALA A 624 -40.46 -13.12 14.49
C ALA A 624 -40.79 -12.22 15.68
N ALA A 625 -39.84 -11.40 16.08
CA ALA A 625 -40.00 -10.30 17.03
C ALA A 625 -39.35 -9.07 16.40
N ASP A 626 -39.96 -7.90 16.63
CA ASP A 626 -39.56 -6.63 16.03
C ASP A 626 -38.20 -6.12 16.52
#